data_AF-A0A956C8Y4-F1
#
_entry.id   AF-A0A956C8Y4-F1
#
_cell.length_a   1.000
_cell.length_b   1.000
_cell.length_c   1.000
_cell.angle_alpha   90.00
_cell.angle_beta   90.00
_cell.angle_gamma   90.00
#
_symmetry.space_group_name_H-M   'P 1'
#
loop_
_entity.id
_entity.type
_entity.pdbx_description
1 polymer ?
#
loop_
_entity_poly.entity_id
_entity_poly.type
_entity_poly.pdbx_seq_one_letter_code
_entity_poly.pdbx_strand_id
1 'polypeptide(L)'
;MLLVAGVGCNDEKKQAERAAVERVSFAVGELREADEAAKGPRLAALRAVDCGATPACELQTLCANAYAAHISGVSKTHAVARSLEQDAGVETAESAGKLLEVAERDVKKAKELTGKCADLEGELRRRYGL
;
A
#
# COMPACT_ATOMS: atom_id res chain seq x y z
N MET A 1 25.12 45.47 6.35
CA MET A 1 24.37 44.68 5.34
C MET A 1 23.85 43.44 6.02
N LEU A 2 22.52 43.34 6.17
CA LEU A 2 21.83 42.30 6.92
C LEU A 2 21.86 40.96 6.18
N LEU A 3 22.27 39.90 6.88
CA LEU A 3 22.12 38.49 6.50
C LEU A 3 20.66 38.06 6.80
N VAL A 4 19.85 37.92 5.75
CA VAL A 4 18.55 37.24 5.80
C VAL A 4 18.73 35.89 5.12
N ALA A 5 19.21 34.88 5.86
CA ALA A 5 19.56 33.56 5.29
C ALA A 5 18.94 32.39 6.08
N GLY A 6 17.77 32.57 6.70
CA GLY A 6 17.16 31.54 7.56
C GLY A 6 15.77 31.04 7.15
N VAL A 7 15.05 31.75 6.28
CA VAL A 7 13.62 31.46 6.03
C VAL A 7 13.41 30.63 4.75
N GLY A 8 14.23 30.80 3.72
CA GLY A 8 14.06 30.11 2.42
C GLY A 8 14.22 28.58 2.47
N CYS A 9 15.22 28.07 3.19
CA CYS A 9 15.51 26.62 3.17
C CYS A 9 14.42 25.75 3.84
N ASN A 10 13.71 26.29 4.84
CA ASN A 10 12.65 25.55 5.52
C ASN A 10 11.37 25.48 4.69
N ASP A 11 11.04 26.55 3.97
CA ASP A 11 9.87 26.57 3.09
C ASP A 11 10.08 25.67 1.86
N GLU A 12 11.27 25.70 1.24
CA GLU A 12 11.60 24.82 0.11
C GLU A 12 11.55 23.34 0.50
N LYS A 13 12.13 22.98 1.66
CA LYS A 13 12.05 21.60 2.18
C LYS A 13 10.60 21.18 2.43
N LYS A 14 9.80 22.04 3.07
CA LYS A 14 8.39 21.74 3.36
C LYS A 14 7.55 21.60 2.09
N GLN A 15 7.82 22.41 1.07
CA GLN A 15 7.18 22.29 -0.24
C GLN A 15 7.57 21.00 -0.95
N ALA A 16 8.85 20.61 -0.91
CA ALA A 16 9.32 19.34 -1.48
C ALA A 16 8.66 18.13 -0.78
N GLU A 17 8.57 18.15 0.54
CA GLU A 17 7.87 17.12 1.32
C GLU A 17 6.37 17.05 0.95
N ARG A 18 5.69 18.19 0.86
CA ARG A 18 4.28 18.25 0.44
C ARG A 18 4.09 17.64 -0.94
N ALA A 19 4.91 18.03 -1.91
CA ALA A 19 4.83 17.51 -3.28
C ALA A 19 5.10 16.00 -3.33
N ALA A 20 6.02 15.50 -2.50
CA ALA A 20 6.27 14.07 -2.38
C ALA A 20 5.08 13.30 -1.79
N VAL A 21 4.48 13.81 -0.71
CA VAL A 21 3.28 13.21 -0.09
C VAL A 21 2.12 13.20 -1.08
N GLU A 22 1.92 14.26 -1.85
CA GLU A 22 0.86 14.35 -2.86
C GLU A 22 1.03 13.29 -3.95
N ARG A 23 2.25 13.13 -4.51
CA ARG A 23 2.53 12.08 -5.51
C ARG A 23 2.26 10.68 -4.97
N VAL A 24 2.72 10.39 -3.75
CA VAL A 24 2.50 9.07 -3.12
C VAL A 24 1.01 8.86 -2.85
N SER A 25 0.31 9.85 -2.29
CA SER A 25 -1.13 9.76 -2.00
C SER A 25 -1.95 9.54 -3.28
N PHE A 26 -1.59 10.23 -4.36
CA PHE A 26 -2.22 10.02 -5.67
C PHE A 26 -2.05 8.57 -6.16
N ALA A 27 -0.82 8.02 -6.11
CA ALA A 27 -0.56 6.65 -6.50
C ALA A 27 -1.27 5.61 -5.59
N VAL A 28 -1.43 5.93 -4.30
CA VAL A 28 -2.24 5.12 -3.36
C VAL A 28 -3.72 5.16 -3.75
N GLY A 29 -4.24 6.32 -4.16
CA GLY A 29 -5.60 6.47 -4.67
C GLY A 29 -5.85 5.62 -5.92
N GLU A 30 -4.98 5.72 -6.92
CA GLU A 30 -5.05 4.89 -8.13
C GLU A 30 -5.03 3.39 -7.83
N LEU A 31 -4.21 2.94 -6.87
CA LEU A 31 -4.16 1.54 -6.43
C LEU A 31 -5.42 1.11 -5.67
N ARG A 32 -6.01 2.02 -4.87
CA ARG A 32 -7.25 1.78 -4.12
C ARG A 32 -8.41 1.53 -5.07
N GLU A 33 -8.56 2.41 -6.05
CA GLU A 33 -9.68 2.44 -7.01
C GLU A 33 -9.54 1.42 -8.14
N ALA A 34 -8.33 0.88 -8.38
CA ALA A 34 -8.10 -0.12 -9.41
C ALA A 34 -8.86 -1.43 -9.15
N ASP A 35 -9.41 -2.01 -10.22
CA ASP A 35 -9.92 -3.39 -10.26
C ASP A 35 -8.83 -4.41 -9.88
N GLU A 36 -9.24 -5.59 -9.42
CA GLU A 36 -8.32 -6.63 -8.93
C GLU A 36 -7.19 -6.97 -9.91
N ALA A 37 -7.52 -7.12 -11.20
CA ALA A 37 -6.55 -7.40 -12.26
C ALA A 37 -5.51 -6.29 -12.44
N ALA A 38 -5.88 -5.04 -12.15
CA ALA A 38 -5.01 -3.87 -12.27
C ALA A 38 -4.22 -3.57 -10.98
N LYS A 39 -4.61 -4.10 -9.81
CA LYS A 39 -3.93 -3.83 -8.54
C LYS A 39 -2.45 -4.24 -8.54
N GLY A 40 -2.09 -5.33 -9.21
CA GLY A 40 -0.69 -5.78 -9.33
C GLY A 40 0.21 -4.73 -10.01
N PRO A 41 -0.08 -4.35 -11.27
CA PRO A 41 0.63 -3.27 -11.95
C PRO A 41 0.63 -1.94 -11.18
N ARG A 42 -0.49 -1.55 -10.55
CA ARG A 42 -0.57 -0.31 -9.76
C ARG A 42 0.26 -0.35 -8.49
N LEU A 43 0.41 -1.52 -7.86
CA LEU A 43 1.31 -1.70 -6.72
C LEU A 43 2.78 -1.52 -7.14
N ALA A 44 3.16 -2.04 -8.31
CA ALA A 44 4.50 -1.81 -8.85
C ALA A 44 4.73 -0.32 -9.15
N ALA A 45 3.73 0.37 -9.71
CA ALA A 45 3.79 1.82 -9.94
C ALA A 45 3.95 2.61 -8.63
N LEU A 46 3.17 2.28 -7.59
CA LEU A 46 3.30 2.90 -6.26
C LEU A 46 4.72 2.75 -5.71
N ARG A 47 5.33 1.57 -5.81
CA ARG A 47 6.70 1.31 -5.35
C ARG A 47 7.78 2.05 -6.14
N ALA A 48 7.47 2.43 -7.39
CA ALA A 48 8.38 3.17 -8.24
C ALA A 48 8.28 4.70 -8.07
N VAL A 49 7.28 5.20 -7.32
CA VAL A 49 7.17 6.63 -7.01
C VAL A 49 8.40 7.06 -6.22
N ASP A 50 9.12 8.07 -6.70
CA ASP A 50 10.16 8.71 -5.93
C ASP A 50 9.54 9.48 -4.75
N CYS A 51 9.75 8.93 -3.55
CA CYS A 51 9.23 9.49 -2.32
C CYS A 51 10.07 10.65 -1.79
N GLY A 52 11.37 10.76 -2.11
CA GLY A 52 12.25 11.93 -1.84
C GLY A 52 12.35 12.49 -0.41
N ALA A 53 11.50 12.05 0.52
CA ALA A 53 11.30 12.61 1.84
C ALA A 53 10.75 11.53 2.79
N THR A 54 11.28 11.48 4.01
CA THR A 54 10.94 10.46 5.00
C THR A 54 9.42 10.24 5.18
N PRO A 55 8.58 11.28 5.35
CA PRO A 55 7.14 11.06 5.55
C PRO A 55 6.44 10.41 4.34
N ALA A 56 6.85 10.78 3.13
CA ALA A 56 6.29 10.20 1.90
C ALA A 56 6.77 8.75 1.70
N CYS A 57 8.02 8.45 2.06
CA CYS A 57 8.57 7.08 1.98
C CYS A 57 7.93 6.14 2.99
N GLU A 58 7.64 6.62 4.20
CA GLU A 58 6.88 5.89 5.23
C GLU A 58 5.47 5.56 4.73
N LEU A 59 4.77 6.55 4.17
CA LEU A 59 3.44 6.36 3.56
C LEU A 59 3.48 5.32 2.44
N GLN A 60 4.41 5.49 1.49
CA GLN A 60 4.58 4.57 0.36
C GLN A 60 4.82 3.14 0.83
N THR A 61 5.74 2.94 1.76
CA THR A 61 6.11 1.61 2.26
C THR A 61 4.95 0.93 2.98
N LEU A 62 4.28 1.67 3.87
CA LEU A 62 3.15 1.16 4.62
C LEU A 62 1.99 0.76 3.70
N CYS A 63 1.61 1.64 2.79
CA CYS A 63 0.52 1.38 1.84
C CYS A 63 0.89 0.26 0.86
N ALA A 64 2.12 0.23 0.34
CA ALA A 64 2.56 -0.85 -0.55
C ALA A 64 2.53 -2.21 0.15
N ASN A 65 2.91 -2.28 1.43
CA ASN A 65 2.83 -3.51 2.21
C ASN A 65 1.37 -3.94 2.49
N ALA A 66 0.49 -2.97 2.74
CA ALA A 66 -0.95 -3.22 2.93
C ALA A 66 -1.56 -3.87 1.69
N TYR A 67 -1.36 -3.27 0.51
CA TYR A 67 -1.92 -3.78 -0.74
C TYR A 67 -1.22 -5.06 -1.22
N ALA A 68 0.07 -5.24 -0.95
CA ALA A 68 0.73 -6.53 -1.22
C ALA A 68 0.08 -7.67 -0.43
N ALA A 69 -0.20 -7.46 0.86
CA ALA A 69 -0.91 -8.44 1.67
C ALA A 69 -2.34 -8.68 1.15
N HIS A 70 -3.04 -7.63 0.74
CA HIS A 70 -4.39 -7.76 0.17
C HIS A 70 -4.41 -8.61 -1.11
N ILE A 71 -3.60 -8.26 -2.11
CA ILE A 71 -3.49 -8.98 -3.38
C ILE A 71 -3.09 -10.44 -3.13
N SER A 72 -2.15 -10.65 -2.22
CA SER A 72 -1.69 -11.99 -1.82
C SER A 72 -2.83 -12.83 -1.22
N GLY A 73 -3.59 -12.26 -0.28
CA GLY A 73 -4.72 -12.92 0.36
C GLY A 73 -5.80 -13.31 -0.65
N VAL A 74 -6.26 -12.35 -1.47
CA VAL A 74 -7.28 -12.56 -2.51
C VAL A 74 -6.82 -13.63 -3.52
N SER A 75 -5.59 -13.54 -4.02
CA SER A 75 -5.04 -14.52 -4.96
C SER A 75 -5.02 -15.93 -4.38
N LYS A 76 -4.69 -16.09 -3.09
CA LYS A 76 -4.67 -17.40 -2.43
C LYS A 76 -6.09 -17.93 -2.19
N THR A 77 -7.04 -17.08 -1.80
CA THR A 77 -8.45 -17.46 -1.69
C THR A 77 -8.99 -17.98 -3.02
N HIS A 78 -8.71 -17.31 -4.14
CA HIS A 78 -9.10 -17.82 -5.46
C HIS A 78 -8.41 -19.14 -5.82
N ALA A 79 -7.15 -19.33 -5.43
CA ALA A 79 -6.46 -20.60 -5.65
C ALA A 79 -7.07 -21.74 -4.82
N VAL A 80 -7.44 -21.49 -3.57
CA VAL A 80 -8.18 -22.46 -2.73
C VAL A 80 -9.50 -22.85 -3.39
N ALA A 81 -10.31 -21.87 -3.82
CA ALA A 81 -11.58 -22.13 -4.47
C ALA A 81 -11.43 -23.04 -5.70
N ARG A 82 -10.48 -22.72 -6.60
CA ARG A 82 -10.19 -23.54 -7.78
C ARG A 82 -9.73 -24.96 -7.45
N SER A 83 -8.92 -25.13 -6.40
CA SER A 83 -8.45 -26.45 -5.97
C SER A 83 -9.57 -27.34 -5.44
N LEU A 84 -10.64 -26.76 -4.89
CA LEU A 84 -11.79 -27.48 -4.35
C LEU A 84 -12.89 -27.77 -5.39
N GLU A 85 -12.93 -27.02 -6.49
CA GLU A 85 -13.83 -27.27 -7.62
C GLU A 85 -13.44 -28.51 -8.46
N GLN A 86 -12.15 -28.85 -8.45
CA GLN A 86 -11.64 -30.08 -9.04
C GLN A 86 -11.85 -31.18 -8.02
N ASP A 87 -12.57 -32.25 -8.34
CA ASP A 87 -12.91 -33.37 -7.43
C ASP A 87 -11.66 -33.85 -6.66
N ALA A 88 -11.50 -33.29 -5.45
CA ALA A 88 -10.21 -33.17 -4.79
C ALA A 88 -10.02 -34.37 -3.87
N GLY A 89 -9.04 -35.22 -4.19
CA GLY A 89 -8.56 -36.23 -3.24
C GLY A 89 -8.06 -35.59 -1.93
N VAL A 90 -7.87 -36.41 -0.89
CA VAL A 90 -7.50 -35.97 0.47
C VAL A 90 -6.26 -35.06 0.48
N GLU A 91 -5.25 -35.33 -0.36
CA GLU A 91 -4.03 -34.52 -0.46
C GLU A 91 -4.28 -33.09 -0.97
N THR A 92 -5.19 -32.95 -1.94
CA THR A 92 -5.61 -31.64 -2.46
C THR A 92 -6.37 -30.86 -1.40
N ALA A 93 -7.24 -31.53 -0.63
CA ALA A 93 -7.96 -30.90 0.48
C ALA A 93 -7.03 -30.40 1.59
N GLU A 94 -6.01 -31.18 1.98
CA GLU A 94 -5.03 -30.76 2.98
C GLU A 94 -4.20 -29.56 2.50
N SER A 95 -3.77 -29.59 1.24
CA SER A 95 -3.02 -28.49 0.63
C SER A 95 -3.85 -27.22 0.52
N ALA A 96 -5.13 -27.35 0.15
CA ALA A 96 -6.07 -26.24 0.12
C ALA A 96 -6.30 -25.65 1.52
N GLY A 97 -6.39 -26.48 2.56
CA GLY A 97 -6.50 -26.03 3.95
C GLY A 97 -5.31 -25.18 4.40
N LYS A 98 -4.07 -25.66 4.15
CA LYS A 98 -2.85 -24.89 4.46
C LYS A 98 -2.81 -23.56 3.71
N LEU A 99 -3.24 -23.55 2.45
CA LEU A 99 -3.27 -22.34 1.65
C LEU A 99 -4.33 -21.33 2.14
N LEU A 100 -5.49 -21.83 2.59
CA LEU A 100 -6.54 -21.00 3.19
C LEU A 100 -6.06 -20.30 4.46
N GLU A 101 -5.37 -21.01 5.36
CA GLU A 101 -4.81 -20.39 6.56
C GLU A 101 -3.83 -19.25 6.23
N VAL A 102 -3.03 -19.40 5.17
CA VAL A 102 -2.14 -18.32 4.71
C VAL A 102 -2.95 -17.16 4.15
N ALA A 103 -3.98 -17.45 3.35
CA ALA A 103 -4.87 -16.42 2.79
C ALA A 103 -5.53 -15.59 3.90
N GLU A 104 -6.06 -16.25 4.94
CA GLU A 104 -6.68 -15.59 6.09
C GLU A 104 -5.71 -14.68 6.85
N ARG A 105 -4.47 -15.16 7.07
CA ARG A 105 -3.42 -14.33 7.69
C ARG A 105 -3.10 -13.10 6.85
N ASP A 106 -2.97 -13.28 5.54
CA ASP A 106 -2.68 -12.19 4.61
C ASP A 106 -3.83 -11.17 4.56
N VAL A 107 -5.10 -11.61 4.55
CA VAL A 107 -6.28 -10.73 4.60
C VAL A 107 -6.36 -9.99 5.93
N LYS A 108 -6.09 -10.66 7.05
CA LYS A 108 -6.05 -10.01 8.38
C LYS A 108 -4.96 -8.93 8.43
N LYS A 109 -3.77 -9.24 7.94
CA LYS A 109 -2.65 -8.31 7.85
C LYS A 109 -2.97 -7.14 6.92
N ALA A 110 -3.59 -7.42 5.77
CA ALA A 110 -4.04 -6.39 4.83
C ALA A 110 -4.98 -5.41 5.52
N LYS A 111 -6.01 -5.89 6.21
CA LYS A 111 -6.97 -5.06 6.95
C LYS A 111 -6.27 -4.12 7.94
N GLU A 112 -5.39 -4.66 8.77
CA GLU A 112 -4.64 -3.87 9.75
C GLU A 112 -3.78 -2.79 9.08
N LEU A 113 -3.00 -3.17 8.06
CA LEU A 113 -2.09 -2.25 7.38
C LEU A 113 -2.84 -1.21 6.52
N THR A 114 -3.99 -1.56 5.93
CA THR A 114 -4.81 -0.60 5.18
C THR A 114 -5.39 0.47 6.08
N GLY A 115 -5.78 0.12 7.32
CA GLY A 115 -6.19 1.11 8.32
C GLY A 115 -5.05 2.07 8.66
N LYS A 116 -3.88 1.53 9.01
CA LYS A 116 -2.69 2.34 9.30
C LYS A 116 -2.25 3.21 8.12
N CYS A 117 -2.33 2.69 6.89
CA CYS A 117 -2.07 3.44 5.66
C CYS A 117 -3.03 4.63 5.53
N ALA A 118 -4.34 4.41 5.70
CA ALA A 118 -5.34 5.47 5.63
C ALA A 118 -5.17 6.52 6.73
N ASP A 119 -4.84 6.09 7.95
CA ASP A 119 -4.59 6.99 9.09
C ASP A 119 -3.38 7.90 8.82
N LEU A 120 -2.26 7.32 8.36
CA LEU A 120 -1.05 8.05 8.01
C LEU A 120 -1.28 8.99 6.81
N GLU A 121 -1.96 8.53 5.77
CA GLU A 121 -2.34 9.37 4.62
C GLU A 121 -3.15 10.58 5.12
N GLY A 122 -4.17 10.35 5.95
CA GLY A 122 -4.99 11.42 6.52
C GLY A 122 -4.20 12.39 7.41
N GLU A 123 -3.26 11.88 8.21
CA GLU A 123 -2.37 12.73 9.03
C GLU A 123 -1.51 13.64 8.16
N LEU A 124 -0.86 13.09 7.14
CA LEU A 124 0.04 13.85 6.26
C LEU A 124 -0.76 14.88 5.44
N ARG A 125 -1.95 14.54 4.96
CA ARG A 125 -2.82 15.49 4.24
C ARG A 125 -3.22 16.67 5.12
N ARG A 126 -3.58 16.42 6.40
CA ARG A 126 -3.84 17.50 7.37
C ARG A 126 -2.59 18.35 7.65
N ARG A 127 -1.41 17.71 7.78
CA ARG A 127 -0.13 18.38 8.06
C ARG A 127 0.28 19.34 6.94
N TYR A 128 0.04 18.97 5.68
CA TYR A 128 0.49 19.72 4.51
C TYR A 128 -0.63 20.47 3.75
N GLY A 129 -1.89 20.35 4.15
CA GLY A 129 -3.03 21.01 3.50
C GLY A 129 -3.31 20.46 2.10
N LEU A 130 -3.60 19.15 2.02
CA LEU A 130 -3.92 18.36 0.81
C LEU A 130 -5.30 17.68 0.90
#